data_AF-A0A4T0C6R1-F1
#
_entry.id   AF-A0A4T0C6R1-F1
#
_cell.length_a   1.000
_cell.length_b   1.000
_cell.length_c   1.000
_cell.angle_alpha   90.00
_cell.angle_beta   90.00
_cell.angle_gamma   90.00
#
_symmetry.space_group_name_H-M   'P 1'
#
loop_
_entity.id
_entity.type
_entity.pdbx_description
1 polymer ?
#
loop_
_entity_poly.entity_id
_entity_poly.type
_entity_poly.pdbx_seq_one_letter_code
_entity_poly.pdbx_strand_id
1 'polypeptide(L)'
;MRFSNAAVVSTILFLSGCAAELECASRTPTASQATLPLHLGPTCPTSSSLATSAEPHIVHTQCEVVPLGWGRDDAPQILKAVELCGNGGTITLPAPYTYTISSRLYMRLTHARLNVHGLLSFTPDLGYWIENSHRVQFQNMSTAWIIEGIDLIVDGGGWQQGGINGNGQACTNVSINNFAFYQPQFWSVWAQDSRNITMNNIYIIGTNTDPAGNSSNYAINVDGIDTMRVDQMRLENWTFQGGDDCFAPKGNSTNMVLRNFTCIGGGIAFGSVGQYPGHPDFITNISVSDIRVSQKIDTKYGGAAVAAGAYFKSWVGVEMGNPPQGGGGGTGRVSNVTFDNLIVENTTQAVYINKCYFKVPAQGAYCDTSTFEFQNFNFNNISGTVRTPIGVNLNCSQAAPCRELKFSELNLRQSKTNKTAIAVFENAQNVFGLSEGTLIAAAAVNAHDLSRTVFLKFFATKAINSKGIKYNGANTCYQYARKNHLSDLQIIPQINDGELHFEGEIAYLNVFNTKLSVREYLQCWADAQKAHSGNGAALMPIVSASVPANNEVAFNTARDTLAWAKSAGRKTMSILPNPDAGRIINTQCTL
;
A
#
# COMPACT_ATOMS: atom_id res chain seq x y z
N MET A 1 14.95 31.27 16.36
CA MET A 1 14.74 30.44 15.15
C MET A 1 13.81 31.22 14.24
N ARG A 2 14.23 31.54 13.01
CA ARG A 2 13.35 32.07 11.95
C ARG A 2 13.53 31.16 10.76
N PHE A 3 12.48 30.43 10.39
CA PHE A 3 12.45 29.64 9.16
C PHE A 3 11.72 30.49 8.10
N SER A 4 12.41 30.79 7.00
CA SER A 4 11.85 31.39 5.80
C SER A 4 11.27 30.28 4.92
N ASN A 5 9.96 30.31 4.70
CA ASN A 5 9.18 29.17 4.17
C ASN A 5 8.57 29.49 2.79
N ALA A 6 8.46 28.49 1.91
CA ALA A 6 7.72 28.50 0.63
C ALA A 6 7.53 27.04 0.14
N ALA A 7 6.33 26.58 -0.26
CA ALA A 7 6.08 25.12 -0.20
C ALA A 7 4.83 24.42 -0.86
N VAL A 8 5.10 23.66 -1.92
CA VAL A 8 4.32 23.13 -3.08
C VAL A 8 3.11 22.18 -2.87
N VAL A 9 1.85 22.58 -3.12
CA VAL A 9 0.65 21.73 -3.49
C VAL A 9 0.82 21.11 -4.95
N SER A 10 -0.06 20.29 -5.61
CA SER A 10 0.00 20.04 -7.12
C SER A 10 -1.09 19.15 -7.76
N THR A 11 -1.40 19.30 -9.09
CA THR A 11 -1.89 18.26 -10.06
C THR A 11 -0.74 17.72 -10.85
N ILE A 12 -0.83 16.48 -11.31
CA ILE A 12 0.02 16.01 -12.39
C ILE A 12 -0.83 15.67 -13.61
N LEU A 13 -0.40 16.20 -14.77
CA LEU A 13 -0.77 15.65 -16.07
C LEU A 13 0.45 14.90 -16.60
N PHE A 14 0.44 13.57 -16.53
CA PHE A 14 1.32 12.78 -17.38
C PHE A 14 0.75 11.41 -17.72
N LEU A 15 0.69 11.18 -19.03
CA LEU A 15 0.73 9.85 -19.62
C LEU A 15 2.06 9.17 -19.23
N SER A 16 2.05 8.27 -18.25
CA SER A 16 2.93 7.11 -18.38
C SER A 16 2.29 6.21 -19.43
N GLY A 17 2.95 6.04 -20.57
CA GLY A 17 2.48 5.10 -21.60
C GLY A 17 2.23 3.72 -21.01
N CYS A 18 1.29 2.98 -21.60
CA CYS A 18 1.05 1.58 -21.24
C CYS A 18 2.37 0.82 -21.13
N ALA A 19 2.49 -0.02 -20.11
CA ALA A 19 3.44 -1.13 -20.11
C ALA A 19 2.95 -2.18 -21.13
N ALA A 20 3.04 -1.83 -22.41
CA ALA A 20 2.81 -2.66 -23.57
C ALA A 20 3.71 -2.10 -24.68
N GLU A 21 4.79 -2.82 -24.94
CA GLU A 21 5.72 -2.75 -26.08
C GLU A 21 5.49 -1.60 -27.10
N LEU A 22 6.35 -0.57 -27.07
CA LEU A 22 6.82 0.08 -28.29
C LEU A 22 8.13 0.85 -28.04
N GLU A 23 9.16 0.57 -28.82
CA GLU A 23 10.38 1.37 -28.84
C GLU A 23 10.08 2.75 -29.41
N CYS A 24 10.45 3.84 -28.71
CA CYS A 24 10.46 5.16 -29.35
C CYS A 24 11.51 6.12 -28.77
N ALA A 25 12.50 6.41 -29.61
CA ALA A 25 13.30 7.63 -29.72
C ALA A 25 13.86 8.30 -28.45
N SER A 26 15.19 8.21 -28.32
CA SER A 26 16.02 9.03 -27.44
C SER A 26 15.97 10.53 -27.79
N ARG A 27 15.15 11.30 -27.05
CA ARG A 27 15.31 12.76 -26.92
C ARG A 27 15.07 13.22 -25.48
N THR A 28 16.12 13.71 -24.83
CA THR A 28 16.05 14.42 -23.55
C THR A 28 15.51 15.85 -23.76
N PRO A 29 14.36 16.22 -23.20
CA PRO A 29 13.83 17.58 -23.37
C PRO A 29 14.58 18.58 -22.48
N THR A 30 15.16 19.61 -23.09
CA THR A 30 15.71 20.77 -22.38
C THR A 30 14.66 21.88 -22.28
N ALA A 31 14.00 22.01 -21.14
CA ALA A 31 13.07 23.10 -20.85
C ALA A 31 13.66 24.06 -19.81
N SER A 32 13.49 25.38 -20.01
CA SER A 32 14.02 26.39 -19.10
C SER A 32 13.12 26.61 -17.87
N GLN A 33 13.72 26.38 -16.70
CA GLN A 33 13.41 26.98 -15.40
C GLN A 33 11.94 26.99 -14.92
N ALA A 34 11.54 25.87 -14.31
CA ALA A 34 11.00 25.85 -12.94
C ALA A 34 11.11 24.38 -12.45
N THR A 35 12.23 24.05 -11.79
CA THR A 35 12.56 22.67 -11.42
C THR A 35 12.67 22.58 -9.91
N LEU A 36 11.82 21.77 -9.26
CA LEU A 36 11.85 21.56 -7.82
C LEU A 36 12.86 20.44 -7.47
N PRO A 37 14.00 20.73 -6.82
CA PRO A 37 15.03 19.74 -6.58
C PRO A 37 14.58 18.60 -5.66
N LEU A 38 14.88 17.37 -6.06
CA LEU A 38 15.20 16.30 -5.11
C LEU A 38 16.45 16.77 -4.32
N HIS A 39 16.45 16.59 -3.00
CA HIS A 39 17.38 17.25 -2.08
C HIS A 39 18.82 17.43 -2.59
N LEU A 40 19.28 18.68 -2.59
CA LEU A 40 20.60 18.97 -2.03
C LEU A 40 20.43 19.23 -0.52
N GLY A 41 21.49 18.95 0.24
CA GLY A 41 21.55 19.21 1.68
C GLY A 41 21.57 20.71 2.02
N PRO A 42 21.86 21.09 3.28
CA PRO A 42 21.61 22.44 3.78
C PRO A 42 22.60 23.49 3.23
N THR A 43 22.35 23.98 2.01
CA THR A 43 22.95 25.21 1.50
C THR A 43 21.94 26.36 1.63
N CYS A 44 22.09 27.13 2.71
CA CYS A 44 21.40 28.40 2.88
C CYS A 44 21.71 29.33 1.68
N PRO A 45 20.73 30.03 1.08
CA PRO A 45 21.02 31.07 0.11
C PRO A 45 21.76 32.20 0.80
N THR A 46 23.05 32.34 0.54
CA THR A 46 23.84 33.49 1.00
C THR A 46 23.29 34.77 0.37
N SER A 47 23.07 35.78 1.18
CA SER A 47 22.53 37.08 0.76
C SER A 47 23.48 37.82 -0.18
N SER A 48 23.13 37.98 -1.46
CA SER A 48 23.55 39.15 -2.26
C SER A 48 22.83 39.24 -3.63
N SER A 49 21.79 40.05 -3.71
CA SER A 49 21.67 41.05 -4.78
C SER A 49 20.85 42.23 -4.27
N LEU A 50 21.41 43.43 -4.37
CA LEU A 50 20.71 44.67 -4.04
C LEU A 50 19.71 45.03 -5.14
N ALA A 51 18.60 45.65 -4.74
CA ALA A 51 17.50 45.97 -5.63
C ALA A 51 17.91 46.90 -6.78
N THR A 52 17.50 46.54 -8.00
CA THR A 52 17.28 47.50 -9.08
C THR A 52 15.88 48.08 -8.96
N SER A 53 15.72 49.35 -9.35
CA SER A 53 14.56 50.21 -9.09
C SER A 53 13.20 49.55 -9.36
N ALA A 54 12.38 49.44 -8.31
CA ALA A 54 10.95 49.24 -8.47
C ALA A 54 10.30 50.56 -8.89
N GLU A 55 9.64 50.57 -10.05
CA GLU A 55 8.55 51.51 -10.30
C GLU A 55 7.47 51.32 -9.22
N PRO A 56 6.65 52.34 -8.92
CA PRO A 56 5.56 52.20 -7.96
C PRO A 56 4.50 51.21 -8.49
N HIS A 57 4.66 49.93 -8.13
CA HIS A 57 3.66 48.89 -8.39
C HIS A 57 2.33 49.33 -7.78
N ILE A 58 1.34 49.57 -8.64
CA ILE A 58 -0.03 49.84 -8.23
C ILE A 58 -0.58 48.53 -7.65
N VAL A 59 -0.58 48.41 -6.33
CA VAL A 59 -1.19 47.28 -5.64
C VAL A 59 -2.70 47.46 -5.67
N HIS A 60 -3.37 46.64 -6.47
CA HIS A 60 -4.82 46.58 -6.47
C HIS A 60 -5.28 45.71 -5.29
N THR A 61 -6.26 46.20 -4.51
CA THR A 61 -6.82 45.43 -3.39
C THR A 61 -7.85 44.40 -3.85
N GLN A 62 -8.43 44.57 -5.03
CA GLN A 62 -9.45 43.70 -5.63
C GLN A 62 -9.20 43.58 -7.15
N CYS A 63 -9.16 42.35 -7.65
CA CYS A 63 -9.11 42.01 -9.06
C CYS A 63 -10.22 40.99 -9.35
N GLU A 64 -11.11 41.30 -10.29
CA GLU A 64 -12.11 40.35 -10.79
C GLU A 64 -11.78 39.99 -12.24
N VAL A 65 -11.78 38.70 -12.56
CA VAL A 65 -11.45 38.20 -13.91
C VAL A 65 -12.68 37.48 -14.47
N VAL A 66 -13.28 38.03 -15.52
CA VAL A 66 -14.35 37.38 -16.30
C VAL A 66 -13.69 36.64 -17.46
N PRO A 67 -14.09 35.39 -17.79
CA PRO A 67 -13.42 34.63 -18.84
C PRO A 67 -13.51 35.31 -20.21
N LEU A 68 -12.48 35.13 -21.03
CA LEU A 68 -12.49 35.54 -22.43
C LEU A 68 -13.59 34.83 -23.23
N GLY A 69 -13.99 33.63 -22.81
CA GLY A 69 -14.97 32.80 -23.50
C GLY A 69 -14.49 32.28 -24.85
N TRP A 70 -15.35 31.50 -25.52
CA TRP A 70 -15.07 30.89 -26.83
C TRP A 70 -13.81 29.99 -26.86
N GLY A 71 -13.47 29.34 -25.74
CA GLY A 71 -12.30 28.46 -25.61
C GLY A 71 -10.94 29.18 -25.68
N ARG A 72 -10.92 30.51 -25.51
CA ARG A 72 -9.67 31.29 -25.45
C ARG A 72 -8.98 31.12 -24.10
N ASP A 73 -7.66 31.05 -24.11
CA ASP A 73 -6.86 30.81 -22.90
C ASP A 73 -6.99 31.97 -21.90
N ASP A 74 -7.55 31.68 -20.74
CA ASP A 74 -7.75 32.59 -19.63
C ASP A 74 -6.51 32.71 -18.73
N ALA A 75 -5.53 31.79 -18.86
CA ALA A 75 -4.34 31.80 -18.00
C ALA A 75 -3.57 33.13 -18.01
N PRO A 76 -3.31 33.81 -19.14
CA PRO A 76 -2.61 35.10 -19.15
C PRO A 76 -3.32 36.20 -18.36
N GLN A 77 -4.66 36.27 -18.42
CA GLN A 77 -5.41 37.30 -17.69
C GLN A 77 -5.54 36.97 -16.19
N ILE A 78 -5.65 35.70 -15.83
CA ILE A 78 -5.60 35.25 -14.42
C ILE A 78 -4.21 35.55 -13.83
N LEU A 79 -3.13 35.26 -14.55
CA LEU A 79 -1.77 35.58 -14.10
C LEU A 79 -1.54 37.09 -13.98
N LYS A 80 -2.13 37.91 -14.86
CA LYS A 80 -2.07 39.37 -14.71
C LYS A 80 -2.83 39.86 -13.47
N ALA A 81 -3.96 39.26 -13.12
CA ALA A 81 -4.65 39.57 -11.87
C ALA A 81 -3.82 39.17 -10.63
N VAL A 82 -3.08 38.06 -10.69
CA VAL A 82 -2.13 37.66 -9.64
C VAL A 82 -0.95 38.63 -9.54
N GLU A 83 -0.45 39.17 -10.65
CA GLU A 83 0.59 40.22 -10.62
C GLU A 83 0.12 41.51 -9.91
N LEU A 84 -1.15 41.90 -10.11
CA LEU A 84 -1.71 43.16 -9.58
C LEU A 84 -2.27 43.04 -8.15
N CYS A 85 -2.82 41.88 -7.78
CA CYS A 85 -3.53 41.64 -6.51
C CYS A 85 -2.94 40.52 -5.64
N GLY A 86 -1.92 39.80 -6.10
CA GLY A 86 -1.32 38.66 -5.40
C GLY A 86 -0.53 39.01 -4.14
N ASN A 87 -0.39 40.30 -3.79
CA ASN A 87 0.28 40.76 -2.58
C ASN A 87 -0.66 41.68 -1.78
N GLY A 88 -1.25 41.19 -0.70
CA GLY A 88 -2.22 41.93 0.13
C GLY A 88 -3.62 42.11 -0.46
N GLY A 89 -3.89 41.62 -1.67
CA GLY A 89 -5.16 41.81 -2.38
C GLY A 89 -6.03 40.55 -2.48
N THR A 90 -7.16 40.69 -3.16
CA THR A 90 -8.08 39.58 -3.49
C THR A 90 -8.19 39.43 -5.01
N ILE A 91 -7.98 38.23 -5.53
CA ILE A 91 -8.33 37.82 -6.88
C ILE A 91 -9.64 37.04 -6.80
N THR A 92 -10.63 37.39 -7.62
CA THR A 92 -11.89 36.65 -7.74
C THR A 92 -12.12 36.20 -9.18
N LEU A 93 -12.36 34.90 -9.33
CA LEU A 93 -12.81 34.24 -10.54
C LEU A 93 -14.28 33.87 -10.32
N PRO A 94 -15.26 34.75 -10.61
CA PRO A 94 -16.65 34.58 -10.19
C PRO A 94 -17.38 33.38 -10.82
N ALA A 95 -18.36 32.86 -10.09
CA ALA A 95 -19.37 31.95 -10.62
C ALA A 95 -20.35 32.72 -11.54
N PRO A 96 -21.01 32.07 -12.53
CA PRO A 96 -20.96 30.64 -12.87
C PRO A 96 -19.97 30.35 -14.00
N TYR A 97 -18.88 31.13 -14.12
CA TYR A 97 -18.00 31.08 -15.27
C TYR A 97 -17.12 29.82 -15.30
N THR A 98 -16.83 29.36 -16.52
CA THR A 98 -15.76 28.38 -16.79
C THR A 98 -14.62 29.09 -17.51
N TYR A 99 -13.40 28.94 -16.98
CA TYR A 99 -12.17 29.50 -17.52
C TYR A 99 -11.45 28.42 -18.30
N THR A 100 -11.05 28.69 -19.54
CA THR A 100 -10.30 27.73 -20.36
C THR A 100 -8.82 27.93 -20.07
N ILE A 101 -8.14 26.91 -19.54
CA ILE A 101 -6.72 26.96 -19.21
C ILE A 101 -5.95 26.15 -20.25
N SER A 102 -5.34 26.86 -21.21
CA SER A 102 -4.54 26.29 -22.29
C SER A 102 -3.04 26.48 -22.09
N SER A 103 -2.63 27.18 -21.03
CA SER A 103 -1.23 27.31 -20.65
C SER A 103 -1.02 27.20 -19.14
N ARG A 104 0.20 26.81 -18.75
CA ARG A 104 0.55 26.53 -17.34
C ARG A 104 0.41 27.76 -16.45
N LEU A 105 -0.13 27.56 -15.26
CA LEU A 105 -0.34 28.62 -14.27
C LEU A 105 0.77 28.58 -13.21
N TYR A 106 1.49 29.68 -13.01
CA TYR A 106 2.36 29.87 -11.85
C TYR A 106 1.95 31.13 -11.11
N MET A 107 1.30 30.95 -9.96
CA MET A 107 0.80 32.03 -9.12
C MET A 107 1.69 32.19 -7.89
N ARG A 108 1.92 33.43 -7.46
CA ARG A 108 2.53 33.72 -6.16
C ARG A 108 1.62 34.65 -5.37
N LEU A 109 1.18 34.20 -4.20
CA LEU A 109 0.21 34.85 -3.33
C LEU A 109 0.86 35.12 -1.95
N THR A 110 0.75 36.33 -1.45
CA THR A 110 1.38 36.76 -0.19
C THR A 110 0.44 37.68 0.57
N HIS A 111 -0.04 37.26 1.75
CA HIS A 111 -1.12 37.93 2.48
C HIS A 111 -2.38 38.14 1.62
N ALA A 112 -2.69 37.20 0.72
CA ALA A 112 -3.62 37.39 -0.39
C ALA A 112 -4.69 36.28 -0.49
N ARG A 113 -5.83 36.63 -1.08
CA ARG A 113 -6.98 35.72 -1.26
C ARG A 113 -7.22 35.42 -2.74
N LEU A 114 -7.39 34.14 -3.07
CA LEU A 114 -7.81 33.67 -4.39
C LEU A 114 -9.17 32.97 -4.27
N ASN A 115 -10.22 33.63 -4.71
CA ASN A 115 -11.57 33.09 -4.79
C ASN A 115 -11.75 32.43 -6.16
N VAL A 116 -11.79 31.09 -6.21
CA VAL A 116 -12.03 30.29 -7.43
C VAL A 116 -13.49 29.84 -7.42
N HIS A 117 -14.42 30.79 -7.54
CA HIS A 117 -15.86 30.52 -7.52
C HIS A 117 -16.37 29.96 -8.85
N GLY A 118 -15.69 30.23 -9.97
CA GLY A 118 -15.91 29.54 -11.23
C GLY A 118 -15.09 28.24 -11.34
N LEU A 119 -15.17 27.59 -12.50
CA LEU A 119 -14.44 26.36 -12.80
C LEU A 119 -13.21 26.63 -13.67
N LEU A 120 -12.01 26.24 -13.22
CA LEU A 120 -10.83 26.18 -14.10
C LEU A 120 -10.87 24.87 -14.90
N SER A 121 -10.95 24.96 -16.23
CA SER A 121 -11.02 23.82 -17.14
C SER A 121 -9.79 23.75 -18.02
N PHE A 122 -8.89 22.82 -17.73
CA PHE A 122 -7.64 22.62 -18.48
C PHE A 122 -7.92 21.92 -19.81
N THR A 123 -7.25 22.34 -20.89
CA THR A 123 -7.46 21.76 -22.22
C THR A 123 -6.93 20.32 -22.32
N PRO A 124 -7.56 19.45 -23.12
CA PRO A 124 -7.12 18.06 -23.31
C PRO A 124 -5.92 17.92 -24.28
N ASP A 125 -5.12 18.98 -24.50
CA ASP A 125 -3.95 18.94 -25.39
C ASP A 125 -2.76 18.25 -24.68
N LEU A 126 -2.76 16.92 -24.76
CA LEU A 126 -1.72 16.09 -24.15
C LEU A 126 -0.33 16.40 -24.71
N GLY A 127 -0.21 16.80 -25.98
CA GLY A 127 1.07 17.17 -26.60
C GLY A 127 1.64 18.44 -25.97
N TYR A 128 0.82 19.48 -25.84
CA TYR A 128 1.20 20.71 -25.13
C TYR A 128 1.64 20.42 -23.69
N TRP A 129 0.83 19.67 -22.91
CA TRP A 129 1.11 19.44 -21.49
C TRP A 129 2.35 18.57 -21.26
N ILE A 130 2.66 17.61 -22.13
CA ILE A 130 3.91 16.83 -22.09
C ILE A 130 5.14 17.76 -22.18
N GLU A 131 5.10 18.75 -23.07
CA GLU A 131 6.25 19.61 -23.35
C GLU A 131 6.36 20.82 -22.41
N ASN A 132 5.23 21.33 -21.91
CA ASN A 132 5.17 22.63 -21.25
C ASN A 132 4.91 22.60 -19.73
N SER A 133 4.45 21.48 -19.16
CA SER A 133 4.20 21.39 -17.71
C SER A 133 5.44 21.69 -16.86
N HIS A 134 5.25 22.24 -15.67
CA HIS A 134 6.32 22.43 -14.69
C HIS A 134 6.84 21.07 -14.21
N ARG A 135 8.11 20.97 -13.77
CA ARG A 135 8.72 19.69 -13.36
C ARG A 135 8.76 19.50 -11.85
N VAL A 136 8.19 18.39 -11.38
CA VAL A 136 8.26 17.90 -10.00
C VAL A 136 9.24 16.73 -9.99
N GLN A 137 10.43 16.89 -9.39
CA GLN A 137 11.48 15.85 -9.53
C GLN A 137 11.15 14.55 -8.81
N PHE A 138 10.35 14.59 -7.74
CA PHE A 138 9.88 13.37 -7.09
C PHE A 138 9.12 12.51 -8.10
N GLN A 139 9.61 11.27 -8.30
CA GLN A 139 9.10 10.30 -9.27
C GLN A 139 8.97 10.81 -10.73
N ASN A 140 9.72 11.86 -11.12
CA ASN A 140 9.73 12.45 -12.48
C ASN A 140 8.36 12.98 -12.96
N MET A 141 7.61 13.55 -12.02
CA MET A 141 6.25 14.05 -12.21
C MET A 141 6.23 15.48 -12.81
N SER A 142 5.04 16.03 -13.09
CA SER A 142 4.87 17.39 -13.64
C SER A 142 3.67 18.13 -13.06
N THR A 143 3.44 19.40 -13.40
CA THR A 143 2.17 20.07 -13.11
C THR A 143 1.78 21.15 -14.10
N ALA A 144 0.46 21.32 -14.25
CA ALA A 144 -0.15 22.41 -15.00
C ALA A 144 -0.37 23.69 -14.15
N TRP A 145 -0.38 23.61 -12.81
CA TRP A 145 -0.63 24.77 -11.93
C TRP A 145 0.28 24.77 -10.68
N ILE A 146 0.76 25.97 -10.31
CA ILE A 146 1.53 26.38 -9.12
C ILE A 146 0.85 27.57 -8.40
N ILE A 147 0.86 27.58 -7.05
CA ILE A 147 0.31 28.62 -6.14
C ILE A 147 1.25 28.83 -4.96
N GLU A 148 2.37 29.50 -5.17
CA GLU A 148 3.36 29.72 -4.11
C GLU A 148 3.11 30.89 -3.18
N GLY A 149 3.72 30.85 -1.99
CA GLY A 149 3.85 31.98 -1.08
C GLY A 149 3.38 31.70 0.35
N ILE A 150 2.92 32.75 1.03
CA ILE A 150 2.73 32.77 2.48
C ILE A 150 1.47 33.53 2.89
N ASP A 151 0.76 33.01 3.89
CA ASP A 151 -0.47 33.62 4.44
C ASP A 151 -1.50 33.87 3.34
N LEU A 152 -1.95 32.79 2.69
CA LEU A 152 -2.87 32.85 1.57
C LEU A 152 -4.11 31.99 1.82
N ILE A 153 -5.23 32.46 1.27
CA ILE A 153 -6.51 31.74 1.34
C ILE A 153 -6.96 31.45 -0.09
N VAL A 154 -7.23 30.18 -0.38
CA VAL A 154 -7.92 29.76 -1.61
C VAL A 154 -9.32 29.34 -1.22
N ASP A 155 -10.35 29.84 -1.90
CA ASP A 155 -11.75 29.48 -1.60
C ASP A 155 -12.54 29.14 -2.86
N GLY A 156 -13.18 27.98 -2.89
CA GLY A 156 -14.05 27.52 -3.98
C GLY A 156 -15.48 28.08 -3.92
N GLY A 157 -15.83 28.86 -2.89
CA GLY A 157 -17.16 29.43 -2.72
C GLY A 157 -18.14 28.46 -2.05
N GLY A 158 -19.32 28.28 -2.65
CA GLY A 158 -20.35 27.37 -2.13
C GLY A 158 -20.02 25.89 -2.34
N TRP A 159 -20.73 25.00 -1.64
CA TRP A 159 -20.59 23.55 -1.80
C TRP A 159 -20.71 23.15 -3.27
N GLN A 160 -19.64 22.58 -3.83
CA GLN A 160 -19.53 22.14 -5.24
C GLN A 160 -19.73 23.27 -6.28
N GLN A 161 -19.60 24.55 -5.91
CA GLN A 161 -19.87 25.68 -6.82
C GLN A 161 -18.64 26.22 -7.56
N GLY A 162 -17.43 25.97 -7.05
CA GLY A 162 -16.18 26.40 -7.68
C GLY A 162 -15.02 25.44 -7.40
N GLY A 163 -13.95 25.61 -8.17
CA GLY A 163 -12.78 24.73 -8.11
C GLY A 163 -12.18 24.47 -9.49
N ILE A 164 -11.68 23.25 -9.71
CA ILE A 164 -10.82 22.93 -10.85
C ILE A 164 -11.07 21.55 -11.47
N ASN A 165 -10.59 21.46 -12.70
CA ASN A 165 -10.13 20.24 -13.36
C ASN A 165 -8.58 20.26 -13.46
N GLY A 166 -7.88 20.40 -12.32
CA GLY A 166 -6.39 20.40 -12.20
C GLY A 166 -5.76 21.43 -11.22
N ASN A 167 -4.85 20.97 -10.33
CA ASN A 167 -4.37 21.56 -9.04
C ASN A 167 -3.03 22.33 -9.01
N GLY A 168 -2.96 23.31 -8.08
CA GLY A 168 -1.88 24.31 -7.86
C GLY A 168 -0.82 23.96 -6.81
N GLN A 169 0.13 24.87 -6.47
CA GLN A 169 1.34 24.61 -5.63
C GLN A 169 1.69 25.49 -4.34
N ALA A 170 2.81 26.25 -4.27
CA ALA A 170 3.66 26.40 -3.05
C ALA A 170 3.36 27.23 -1.75
N CYS A 171 2.39 26.79 -0.96
CA CYS A 171 1.80 27.32 0.29
C CYS A 171 2.53 27.16 1.68
N THR A 172 2.69 28.26 2.45
CA THR A 172 2.84 28.27 3.94
C THR A 172 1.77 29.12 4.62
N ASN A 173 1.25 28.74 5.79
CA ASN A 173 0.11 29.40 6.46
C ASN A 173 -1.10 29.49 5.53
N VAL A 174 -1.70 28.34 5.19
CA VAL A 174 -2.68 28.28 4.09
C VAL A 174 -4.00 27.65 4.51
N SER A 175 -5.08 28.24 4.00
CA SER A 175 -6.45 27.73 4.13
C SER A 175 -7.00 27.47 2.73
N ILE A 176 -7.33 26.22 2.42
CA ILE A 176 -8.08 25.85 1.19
C ILE A 176 -9.51 25.50 1.59
N ASN A 177 -10.41 26.44 1.30
CA ASN A 177 -11.85 26.48 1.50
C ASN A 177 -12.67 25.79 0.39
N ASN A 178 -13.61 24.90 0.72
CA ASN A 178 -14.81 24.62 -0.12
C ASN A 178 -14.51 24.20 -1.57
N PHE A 179 -13.42 23.46 -1.78
CA PHE A 179 -12.80 23.34 -3.09
C PHE A 179 -13.10 21.99 -3.76
N ALA A 180 -13.51 22.03 -5.02
CA ALA A 180 -13.84 20.84 -5.80
C ALA A 180 -12.80 20.53 -6.89
N PHE A 181 -12.57 19.22 -7.09
CA PHE A 181 -11.65 18.64 -8.06
C PHE A 181 -12.43 17.61 -8.90
N TYR A 182 -12.65 17.92 -10.18
CA TYR A 182 -13.44 17.09 -11.09
C TYR A 182 -12.55 16.46 -12.16
N GLN A 183 -12.70 15.14 -12.35
CA GLN A 183 -11.97 14.33 -13.34
C GLN A 183 -10.45 14.57 -13.39
N PRO A 184 -9.75 14.61 -12.22
CA PRO A 184 -8.29 14.70 -12.20
C PRO A 184 -7.68 13.54 -13.00
N GLN A 185 -6.67 13.84 -13.81
CA GLN A 185 -6.03 12.85 -14.71
C GLN A 185 -4.96 11.99 -13.99
N PHE A 186 -4.61 12.36 -12.76
CA PHE A 186 -3.67 11.68 -11.86
C PHE A 186 -3.95 12.20 -10.43
N TRP A 187 -2.93 12.31 -9.55
CA TRP A 187 -3.02 12.88 -8.21
C TRP A 187 -3.79 14.21 -8.13
N SER A 188 -4.72 14.28 -7.17
CA SER A 188 -5.69 15.36 -6.96
C SER A 188 -5.23 16.43 -5.96
N VAL A 189 -4.16 16.20 -5.21
CA VAL A 189 -3.34 17.19 -4.51
C VAL A 189 -1.95 16.57 -4.23
N TRP A 190 -0.88 17.36 -4.18
CA TRP A 190 0.48 16.95 -3.77
C TRP A 190 1.13 18.05 -2.91
N ALA A 191 1.12 18.02 -1.58
CA ALA A 191 1.75 19.06 -0.75
C ALA A 191 3.23 18.75 -0.41
N GLN A 192 4.13 19.71 -0.53
CA GLN A 192 5.57 19.48 -0.53
C GLN A 192 6.34 20.64 0.11
N ASP A 193 7.32 20.36 0.96
CA ASP A 193 8.12 21.36 1.68
C ASP A 193 7.32 22.24 2.68
N SER A 194 6.05 21.90 2.95
CA SER A 194 5.06 22.84 3.52
C SER A 194 4.99 22.94 5.01
N ARG A 195 4.45 24.07 5.49
CA ARG A 195 4.16 24.27 6.91
C ARG A 195 2.83 24.97 7.14
N ASN A 196 2.10 24.51 8.16
CA ASN A 196 0.87 25.13 8.65
C ASN A 196 -0.19 25.24 7.53
N ILE A 197 -0.65 24.09 7.04
CA ILE A 197 -1.72 23.99 6.05
C ILE A 197 -3.00 23.53 6.76
N THR A 198 -4.11 24.22 6.51
CA THR A 198 -5.47 23.72 6.74
C THR A 198 -6.17 23.56 5.39
N MET A 199 -6.79 22.41 5.15
CA MET A 199 -7.70 22.22 4.01
C MET A 199 -9.02 21.64 4.51
N ASN A 200 -10.12 22.35 4.29
CA ASN A 200 -11.43 22.02 4.84
C ASN A 200 -12.50 21.97 3.75
N ASN A 201 -13.44 21.03 3.88
CA ASN A 201 -14.59 20.91 2.96
C ASN A 201 -14.14 20.69 1.51
N ILE A 202 -13.30 19.68 1.30
CA ILE A 202 -12.66 19.37 0.02
C ILE A 202 -13.37 18.19 -0.66
N TYR A 203 -13.58 18.31 -1.97
CA TYR A 203 -14.39 17.39 -2.76
C TYR A 203 -13.64 16.92 -4.00
N ILE A 204 -13.42 15.62 -4.16
CA ILE A 204 -12.66 15.04 -5.29
C ILE A 204 -13.49 13.94 -5.96
N ILE A 205 -13.75 14.06 -7.27
CA ILE A 205 -14.34 13.00 -8.11
C ILE A 205 -13.44 12.68 -9.31
N GLY A 206 -12.73 11.55 -9.26
CA GLY A 206 -12.03 10.91 -10.37
C GLY A 206 -12.75 9.68 -10.93
N THR A 207 -14.07 9.78 -11.15
CA THR A 207 -14.86 8.70 -11.78
C THR A 207 -14.60 8.64 -13.28
N ASN A 208 -14.31 7.45 -13.80
CA ASN A 208 -14.40 7.21 -15.24
C ASN A 208 -15.87 7.12 -15.66
N THR A 209 -16.23 7.72 -16.80
CA THR A 209 -17.56 7.62 -17.42
C THR A 209 -17.52 7.05 -18.84
N ASP A 210 -16.33 6.70 -19.35
CA ASP A 210 -16.15 6.12 -20.68
C ASP A 210 -16.52 4.62 -20.67
N PRO A 211 -17.55 4.19 -21.43
CA PRO A 211 -17.90 2.78 -21.57
C PRO A 211 -16.84 1.92 -22.27
N ALA A 212 -15.86 2.53 -22.95
CA ALA A 212 -14.73 1.84 -23.58
C ALA A 212 -13.56 1.57 -22.60
N GLY A 213 -13.64 2.05 -21.35
CA GLY A 213 -12.72 1.67 -20.29
C GLY A 213 -12.63 0.15 -20.12
N ASN A 214 -11.42 -0.38 -19.93
CA ASN A 214 -11.09 -1.81 -20.05
C ASN A 214 -11.60 -2.73 -18.91
N SER A 215 -12.76 -2.43 -18.33
CA SER A 215 -13.34 -2.97 -17.10
C SER A 215 -12.61 -2.64 -15.79
N SER A 216 -11.37 -2.10 -15.84
CA SER A 216 -10.77 -1.36 -14.73
C SER A 216 -11.16 0.11 -14.83
N ASN A 217 -11.72 0.65 -13.75
CA ASN A 217 -12.91 1.49 -13.93
C ASN A 217 -12.99 2.73 -13.02
N TYR A 218 -11.85 3.10 -12.45
CA TYR A 218 -11.52 4.48 -12.11
C TYR A 218 -10.26 4.85 -12.90
N ALA A 219 -10.01 6.15 -13.07
CA ALA A 219 -8.71 6.59 -13.53
C ALA A 219 -7.64 6.12 -12.52
N ILE A 220 -6.68 5.34 -13.00
CA ILE A 220 -5.59 4.80 -12.17
C ILE A 220 -4.73 5.95 -11.63
N ASN A 221 -4.19 5.79 -10.42
CA ASN A 221 -3.33 6.80 -9.79
C ASN A 221 -4.00 8.18 -9.66
N VAL A 222 -5.33 8.19 -9.53
CA VAL A 222 -6.05 9.32 -8.93
C VAL A 222 -6.02 9.16 -7.43
N ASP A 223 -4.93 9.67 -6.85
CA ASP A 223 -4.75 9.84 -5.42
C ASP A 223 -5.48 11.13 -4.97
N GLY A 224 -5.91 11.21 -3.71
CA GLY A 224 -6.67 12.34 -3.17
C GLY A 224 -5.79 13.50 -2.73
N ILE A 225 -4.87 13.23 -1.80
CA ILE A 225 -3.80 14.15 -1.42
C ILE A 225 -2.53 13.41 -1.02
N ASP A 226 -1.45 13.69 -1.73
CA ASP A 226 -0.12 13.19 -1.41
C ASP A 226 0.70 14.25 -0.69
N THR A 227 1.69 13.86 0.11
CA THR A 227 2.61 14.84 0.73
C THR A 227 4.08 14.43 0.80
N MET A 228 5.02 15.38 0.82
CA MET A 228 6.45 15.13 1.12
C MET A 228 7.09 16.33 1.82
N ARG A 229 7.84 16.14 2.91
CA ARG A 229 8.47 17.26 3.66
C ARG A 229 7.45 18.30 4.18
N VAL A 230 6.26 17.87 4.61
CA VAL A 230 5.18 18.74 5.12
C VAL A 230 5.08 18.66 6.65
N ASP A 231 5.08 19.80 7.34
CA ASP A 231 4.88 19.93 8.79
C ASP A 231 3.54 20.65 9.11
N GLN A 232 2.87 20.28 10.20
CA GLN A 232 1.67 20.97 10.70
C GLN A 232 0.55 21.07 9.63
N MET A 233 0.03 19.93 9.18
CA MET A 233 -1.10 19.87 8.23
C MET A 233 -2.38 19.38 8.90
N ARG A 234 -3.51 20.06 8.66
CA ARG A 234 -4.83 19.68 9.15
C ARG A 234 -5.83 19.58 8.00
N LEU A 235 -6.37 18.38 7.79
CA LEU A 235 -7.32 18.08 6.73
C LEU A 235 -8.65 17.68 7.36
N GLU A 236 -9.73 18.38 7.04
CA GLU A 236 -11.03 18.20 7.70
C GLU A 236 -12.18 18.17 6.67
N ASN A 237 -13.15 17.26 6.85
CA ASN A 237 -14.35 17.18 6.01
C ASN A 237 -14.02 16.96 4.52
N TRP A 238 -13.40 15.82 4.21
CA TRP A 238 -13.03 15.45 2.84
C TRP A 238 -13.97 14.38 2.29
N THR A 239 -14.38 14.52 1.03
CA THR A 239 -14.98 13.43 0.26
C THR A 239 -14.14 13.19 -0.99
N PHE A 240 -13.59 11.99 -1.09
CA PHE A 240 -12.77 11.52 -2.18
C PHE A 240 -13.44 10.33 -2.85
N GLN A 241 -13.54 10.35 -4.17
CA GLN A 241 -13.90 9.21 -4.99
C GLN A 241 -12.90 9.12 -6.14
N GLY A 242 -11.97 8.16 -6.08
CA GLY A 242 -10.86 8.03 -7.04
C GLY A 242 -10.40 6.57 -7.24
N GLY A 243 -9.27 6.40 -7.93
CA GLY A 243 -8.75 5.08 -8.30
C GLY A 243 -7.58 4.57 -7.46
N ASP A 244 -7.04 5.40 -6.56
CA ASP A 244 -5.83 5.10 -5.78
C ASP A 244 -5.90 5.78 -4.39
N ASP A 245 -4.77 5.93 -3.70
CA ASP A 245 -4.66 6.39 -2.31
C ASP A 245 -5.47 7.69 -1.99
N CYS A 246 -6.37 7.65 -0.99
CA CYS A 246 -7.18 8.82 -0.59
C CYS A 246 -6.36 9.93 0.09
N PHE A 247 -5.36 9.52 0.87
CA PHE A 247 -4.30 10.38 1.42
C PHE A 247 -3.03 9.54 1.49
N ALA A 248 -1.92 10.03 0.92
CA ALA A 248 -0.65 9.33 0.98
C ALA A 248 0.54 10.22 1.38
N PRO A 249 0.89 10.26 2.69
CA PRO A 249 2.12 10.90 3.11
C PRO A 249 3.30 10.06 2.62
N LYS A 250 4.16 10.69 1.82
CA LYS A 250 5.52 10.24 1.51
C LYS A 250 6.49 10.87 2.53
N GLY A 251 7.78 10.69 2.30
CA GLY A 251 8.83 10.99 3.28
C GLY A 251 8.83 12.39 3.88
N ASN A 252 9.29 12.46 5.12
CA ASN A 252 9.56 13.69 5.87
C ASN A 252 8.32 14.55 6.17
N SER A 253 7.11 13.97 6.11
CA SER A 253 5.86 14.62 6.50
C SER A 253 5.51 14.34 7.98
N THR A 254 5.22 15.37 8.77
CA THR A 254 5.09 15.28 10.24
C THR A 254 3.99 16.18 10.82
N ASN A 255 3.53 15.87 12.04
CA ASN A 255 2.55 16.67 12.80
C ASN A 255 1.25 16.93 12.02
N MET A 256 0.59 15.87 11.57
CA MET A 256 -0.60 15.96 10.71
C MET A 256 -1.86 15.46 11.42
N VAL A 257 -2.99 16.11 11.15
CA VAL A 257 -4.32 15.75 11.67
C VAL A 257 -5.29 15.58 10.51
N LEU A 258 -5.91 14.41 10.41
CA LEU A 258 -6.97 14.12 9.44
C LEU A 258 -8.26 13.81 10.19
N ARG A 259 -9.37 14.44 9.81
CA ARG A 259 -10.68 14.19 10.43
C ARG A 259 -11.83 14.18 9.44
N ASN A 260 -12.77 13.26 9.62
CA ASN A 260 -14.02 13.17 8.86
C ASN A 260 -13.77 13.06 7.34
N PHE A 261 -13.20 11.92 6.94
CA PHE A 261 -12.97 11.59 5.53
C PHE A 261 -13.96 10.52 5.08
N THR A 262 -14.53 10.70 3.88
CA THR A 262 -15.20 9.65 3.13
C THR A 262 -14.38 9.35 1.88
N CYS A 263 -13.71 8.20 1.87
CA CYS A 263 -12.86 7.74 0.78
C CYS A 263 -13.53 6.58 0.03
N ILE A 264 -13.74 6.75 -1.28
CA ILE A 264 -14.33 5.75 -2.16
C ILE A 264 -13.29 5.37 -3.21
N GLY A 265 -12.93 4.09 -3.28
CA GLY A 265 -11.98 3.55 -4.27
C GLY A 265 -10.52 3.46 -3.81
N GLY A 266 -10.12 4.17 -2.74
CA GLY A 266 -8.84 4.01 -2.06
C GLY A 266 -8.88 4.42 -0.60
N GLY A 267 -7.79 4.17 0.15
CA GLY A 267 -7.73 4.40 1.60
C GLY A 267 -6.54 5.28 2.02
N ILE A 268 -6.19 5.25 3.31
CA ILE A 268 -5.12 6.06 3.89
C ILE A 268 -3.79 5.30 3.80
N ALA A 269 -2.81 5.86 3.08
CA ALA A 269 -1.69 5.10 2.53
C ALA A 269 -0.32 5.71 2.84
N PHE A 270 0.32 5.25 3.90
CA PHE A 270 1.67 5.69 4.24
C PHE A 270 2.69 5.13 3.23
N GLY A 271 3.21 6.00 2.36
CA GLY A 271 4.23 5.70 1.37
C GLY A 271 3.76 5.59 -0.10
N SER A 272 4.47 4.86 -0.97
CA SER A 272 5.65 4.03 -0.67
C SER A 272 6.83 4.83 -0.11
N VAL A 273 7.45 4.34 0.97
CA VAL A 273 8.62 4.94 1.62
C VAL A 273 9.87 4.04 1.49
N GLY A 274 11.06 4.62 1.62
CA GLY A 274 12.33 3.91 1.48
C GLY A 274 12.78 3.68 0.03
N GLN A 275 12.29 4.49 -0.92
CA GLN A 275 12.62 4.30 -2.34
C GLN A 275 14.07 4.65 -2.69
N TYR A 276 14.70 5.59 -1.97
CA TYR A 276 15.97 6.21 -2.37
C TYR A 276 17.07 5.99 -1.33
N PRO A 277 18.17 5.27 -1.66
CA PRO A 277 19.33 5.16 -0.78
C PRO A 277 19.92 6.53 -0.41
N GLY A 278 20.47 6.63 0.80
CA GLY A 278 21.01 7.88 1.35
C GLY A 278 19.99 8.96 1.72
N HIS A 279 18.71 8.78 1.36
CA HIS A 279 17.64 9.75 1.58
C HIS A 279 16.55 9.13 2.47
N PRO A 280 16.70 9.19 3.81
CA PRO A 280 15.76 8.55 4.71
C PRO A 280 14.40 9.27 4.74
N ASP A 281 13.31 8.48 4.70
CA ASP A 281 11.95 8.99 4.81
C ASP A 281 11.45 8.89 6.26
N PHE A 282 11.13 10.02 6.91
CA PHE A 282 10.54 10.03 8.25
C PHE A 282 9.09 10.52 8.23
N ILE A 283 8.13 9.70 8.65
CA ILE A 283 6.73 10.14 8.82
C ILE A 283 6.38 10.00 10.30
N THR A 284 5.99 11.10 10.96
CA THR A 284 5.76 11.02 12.42
C THR A 284 4.73 11.99 12.97
N ASN A 285 4.07 11.57 14.06
CA ASN A 285 3.02 12.31 14.76
C ASN A 285 1.82 12.61 13.85
N ILE A 286 1.10 11.56 13.47
CA ILE A 286 -0.05 11.62 12.57
C ILE A 286 -1.29 11.11 13.30
N SER A 287 -2.30 11.95 13.45
CA SER A 287 -3.59 11.60 14.06
C SER A 287 -4.68 11.58 13.00
N VAL A 288 -5.45 10.49 12.95
CA VAL A 288 -6.45 10.23 11.91
C VAL A 288 -7.74 9.81 12.59
N SER A 289 -8.81 10.60 12.48
CA SER A 289 -10.11 10.28 13.11
C SER A 289 -11.29 10.28 12.13
N ASP A 290 -12.27 9.41 12.40
CA ASP A 290 -13.58 9.42 11.73
C ASP A 290 -13.47 9.18 10.21
N ILE A 291 -12.81 8.10 9.82
CA ILE A 291 -12.56 7.75 8.42
C ILE A 291 -13.54 6.66 7.96
N ARG A 292 -14.19 6.87 6.83
CA ARG A 292 -14.97 5.85 6.11
C ARG A 292 -14.26 5.52 4.81
N VAL A 293 -13.91 4.24 4.60
CA VAL A 293 -13.27 3.77 3.37
C VAL A 293 -14.12 2.67 2.74
N SER A 294 -14.63 2.89 1.53
CA SER A 294 -15.50 1.92 0.85
C SER A 294 -15.08 1.60 -0.59
N GLN A 295 -15.38 0.37 -1.01
CA GLN A 295 -15.36 0.00 -2.43
C GLN A 295 -16.73 0.24 -3.06
N LYS A 296 -16.78 1.10 -4.09
CA LYS A 296 -17.95 1.25 -4.97
C LYS A 296 -17.65 0.67 -6.35
N ILE A 297 -18.41 -0.36 -6.73
CA ILE A 297 -18.42 -0.96 -8.07
C ILE A 297 -19.74 -0.60 -8.76
N ASP A 298 -19.66 0.13 -9.87
CA ASP A 298 -20.75 0.31 -10.83
C ASP A 298 -20.85 -0.92 -11.76
N THR A 299 -22.04 -1.21 -12.30
CA THR A 299 -22.23 -2.40 -13.17
C THR A 299 -21.86 -2.16 -14.63
N LYS A 300 -21.83 -0.89 -15.07
CA LYS A 300 -21.43 -0.46 -16.42
C LYS A 300 -20.01 0.09 -16.42
N TYR A 301 -19.66 0.86 -15.38
CA TYR A 301 -18.37 1.53 -15.21
C TYR A 301 -17.60 1.02 -13.99
N GLY A 302 -17.79 -0.24 -13.58
CA GLY A 302 -16.95 -1.02 -12.63
C GLY A 302 -16.45 -0.28 -11.37
N GLY A 303 -15.27 -0.65 -10.88
CA GLY A 303 -14.63 0.16 -9.84
C GLY A 303 -13.29 -0.35 -9.30
N ALA A 304 -12.69 0.43 -8.40
CA ALA A 304 -11.32 0.26 -7.94
C ALA A 304 -11.20 -0.80 -6.85
N ALA A 305 -10.10 -1.55 -6.87
CA ALA A 305 -9.80 -2.57 -5.87
C ALA A 305 -9.19 -1.94 -4.61
N VAL A 306 -10.04 -1.47 -3.69
CA VAL A 306 -9.56 -0.89 -2.42
C VAL A 306 -8.73 -1.89 -1.64
N ALA A 307 -7.45 -1.58 -1.39
CA ALA A 307 -6.52 -2.46 -0.72
C ALA A 307 -6.79 -2.51 0.79
N ALA A 308 -6.82 -1.37 1.49
CA ALA A 308 -7.29 -1.31 2.87
C ALA A 308 -7.85 0.06 3.26
N GLY A 309 -8.38 0.16 4.49
CA GLY A 309 -8.75 1.44 5.09
C GLY A 309 -7.53 2.25 5.51
N ALA A 310 -6.58 1.60 6.17
CA ALA A 310 -5.26 2.13 6.49
C ALA A 310 -4.17 1.18 6.00
N TYR A 311 -3.11 1.69 5.38
CA TYR A 311 -2.00 0.84 4.94
C TYR A 311 -0.65 1.54 4.84
N PHE A 312 0.40 0.73 4.94
CA PHE A 312 1.78 1.17 5.05
C PHE A 312 2.63 0.37 4.06
N LYS A 313 3.35 1.06 3.16
CA LYS A 313 4.09 0.47 2.04
C LYS A 313 5.56 0.89 2.14
N SER A 314 6.49 -0.03 2.41
CA SER A 314 7.94 0.25 2.27
C SER A 314 8.54 -0.50 1.09
N TRP A 315 9.54 0.10 0.45
CA TRP A 315 10.37 -0.59 -0.54
C TRP A 315 11.24 -1.68 0.09
N VAL A 316 11.64 -2.66 -0.72
CA VAL A 316 12.65 -3.68 -0.36
C VAL A 316 14.00 -3.06 0.00
N GLY A 317 14.86 -3.79 0.69
CA GLY A 317 16.16 -3.30 1.16
C GLY A 317 17.29 -3.25 0.13
N VAL A 318 17.01 -3.44 -1.16
CA VAL A 318 18.01 -3.39 -2.24
C VAL A 318 17.56 -2.48 -3.38
N GLU A 319 18.45 -1.61 -3.84
CA GLU A 319 18.22 -0.74 -4.99
C GLU A 319 18.31 -1.55 -6.29
N MET A 320 17.28 -1.51 -7.12
CA MET A 320 17.33 -2.04 -8.50
C MET A 320 16.50 -1.18 -9.46
N GLY A 321 16.96 -1.09 -10.70
CA GLY A 321 16.30 -0.32 -11.76
C GLY A 321 16.44 1.20 -11.57
N ASN A 322 15.80 1.96 -12.46
CA ASN A 322 15.82 3.43 -12.41
C ASN A 322 14.46 3.95 -11.91
N PRO A 323 14.43 4.91 -10.96
CA PRO A 323 13.20 5.61 -10.59
C PRO A 323 12.50 6.27 -11.81
N PRO A 324 11.16 6.36 -11.83
CA PRO A 324 10.24 5.96 -10.77
C PRO A 324 9.91 4.45 -10.73
N GLN A 325 10.21 3.69 -11.78
CA GLN A 325 9.92 2.24 -11.87
C GLN A 325 11.08 1.36 -11.33
N GLY A 326 11.78 1.89 -10.33
CA GLY A 326 12.96 1.31 -9.69
C GLY A 326 13.33 2.11 -8.45
N GLY A 327 14.33 1.63 -7.71
CA GLY A 327 14.71 2.12 -6.38
C GLY A 327 14.72 0.98 -5.36
N GLY A 328 14.55 1.30 -4.09
CA GLY A 328 14.73 0.39 -2.94
C GLY A 328 16.07 0.62 -2.24
N GLY A 329 16.24 0.04 -1.05
CA GLY A 329 17.43 0.27 -0.21
C GLY A 329 17.45 1.61 0.54
N GLY A 330 16.42 2.44 0.42
CA GLY A 330 16.21 3.59 1.28
C GLY A 330 15.82 3.18 2.71
N THR A 331 16.16 4.02 3.67
CA THR A 331 15.92 3.78 5.10
C THR A 331 14.92 4.81 5.65
N GLY A 332 14.64 4.77 6.95
CA GLY A 332 13.74 5.72 7.59
C GLY A 332 12.74 5.05 8.52
N ARG A 333 11.68 5.78 8.87
CA ARG A 333 10.67 5.32 9.83
C ARG A 333 9.31 6.00 9.65
N VAL A 334 8.23 5.23 9.73
CA VAL A 334 6.91 5.75 10.12
C VAL A 334 6.68 5.47 11.61
N SER A 335 6.34 6.48 12.41
CA SER A 335 6.12 6.31 13.85
C SER A 335 5.13 7.27 14.50
N ASN A 336 4.52 6.86 15.61
CA ASN A 336 3.53 7.68 16.33
C ASN A 336 2.36 8.06 15.42
N VAL A 337 1.62 7.04 14.98
CA VAL A 337 0.43 7.16 14.14
C VAL A 337 -0.77 6.63 14.91
N THR A 338 -1.84 7.41 15.00
CA THR A 338 -3.08 6.99 15.66
C THR A 338 -4.24 7.06 14.66
N PHE A 339 -5.00 5.97 14.58
CA PHE A 339 -6.30 5.88 13.91
C PHE A 339 -7.38 5.69 14.96
N ASP A 340 -8.34 6.60 15.02
CA ASP A 340 -9.53 6.52 15.87
C ASP A 340 -10.79 6.47 14.97
N ASN A 341 -11.67 5.49 15.16
CA ASN A 341 -12.92 5.37 14.39
C ASN A 341 -12.68 5.23 12.86
N LEU A 342 -12.09 4.10 12.44
CA LEU A 342 -11.97 3.71 11.02
C LEU A 342 -13.04 2.68 10.68
N ILE A 343 -13.92 3.03 9.74
CA ILE A 343 -14.97 2.15 9.22
C ILE A 343 -14.58 1.76 7.79
N VAL A 344 -14.50 0.46 7.52
CA VAL A 344 -14.24 -0.08 6.18
C VAL A 344 -15.46 -0.80 5.61
N GLU A 345 -15.70 -0.66 4.31
CA GLU A 345 -16.76 -1.37 3.61
C GLU A 345 -16.22 -2.05 2.36
N ASN A 346 -16.29 -3.38 2.34
CA ASN A 346 -15.94 -4.22 1.19
C ASN A 346 -14.51 -3.95 0.67
N THR A 347 -13.53 -3.67 1.54
CA THR A 347 -12.09 -3.49 1.21
C THR A 347 -11.34 -4.84 1.21
N THR A 348 -10.10 -4.98 0.69
CA THR A 348 -9.37 -6.28 0.80
C THR A 348 -9.09 -6.62 2.27
N GLN A 349 -8.57 -5.64 3.02
CA GLN A 349 -8.20 -5.67 4.44
C GLN A 349 -8.66 -4.36 5.10
N ALA A 350 -8.66 -4.26 6.43
CA ALA A 350 -8.91 -2.99 7.13
C ALA A 350 -7.59 -2.24 7.39
N VAL A 351 -6.57 -2.97 7.85
CA VAL A 351 -5.22 -2.46 8.13
C VAL A 351 -4.17 -3.39 7.52
N TYR A 352 -3.20 -2.87 6.76
CA TYR A 352 -2.02 -3.67 6.39
C TYR A 352 -0.69 -2.93 6.43
N ILE A 353 0.38 -3.65 6.76
CA ILE A 353 1.78 -3.22 6.56
C ILE A 353 2.39 -4.17 5.53
N ASN A 354 3.08 -3.61 4.52
CA ASN A 354 3.80 -4.38 3.51
C ASN A 354 5.26 -3.89 3.41
N LYS A 355 6.18 -4.75 3.85
CA LYS A 355 7.64 -4.61 3.72
C LYS A 355 8.17 -4.64 2.28
N CYS A 356 7.43 -5.23 1.35
CA CYS A 356 7.94 -5.69 0.06
C CYS A 356 7.25 -4.99 -1.12
N TYR A 357 7.36 -3.66 -1.15
CA TYR A 357 7.08 -2.91 -2.37
C TYR A 357 8.31 -2.94 -3.30
N PHE A 358 8.10 -3.28 -4.57
CA PHE A 358 9.14 -3.28 -5.59
C PHE A 358 8.54 -3.11 -7.00
N LYS A 359 9.40 -2.77 -7.96
CA LYS A 359 9.02 -2.64 -9.38
C LYS A 359 9.85 -3.54 -10.31
N VAL A 360 11.06 -3.91 -9.90
CA VAL A 360 11.89 -4.88 -10.64
C VAL A 360 11.62 -6.29 -10.07
N PRO A 361 11.13 -7.27 -10.84
CA PRO A 361 10.71 -8.58 -10.29
C PRO A 361 11.77 -9.33 -9.45
N ALA A 362 13.05 -9.17 -9.79
CA ALA A 362 14.16 -9.77 -9.04
C ALA A 362 14.27 -9.27 -7.57
N GLN A 363 13.70 -8.10 -7.26
CA GLN A 363 13.64 -7.55 -5.89
C GLN A 363 12.78 -8.38 -4.95
N GLY A 364 11.85 -9.20 -5.45
CA GLY A 364 11.00 -10.06 -4.61
C GLY A 364 11.77 -11.05 -3.72
N ALA A 365 13.02 -11.39 -4.08
CA ALA A 365 13.90 -12.21 -3.24
C ALA A 365 14.44 -11.46 -1.99
N TYR A 366 14.19 -10.15 -1.88
CA TYR A 366 14.79 -9.26 -0.89
C TYR A 366 13.75 -8.59 0.04
N CYS A 367 12.54 -9.15 0.14
CA CYS A 367 11.47 -8.63 1.01
C CYS A 367 11.91 -8.42 2.48
N ASP A 368 12.76 -9.31 3.01
CA ASP A 368 13.21 -9.29 4.41
C ASP A 368 14.51 -8.52 4.67
N THR A 369 15.06 -7.84 3.64
CA THR A 369 16.26 -7.00 3.79
C THR A 369 15.95 -5.54 4.05
N SER A 370 14.69 -5.10 3.93
CA SER A 370 14.31 -3.70 4.15
C SER A 370 14.58 -3.28 5.60
N THR A 371 15.33 -2.21 5.79
CA THR A 371 15.66 -1.64 7.10
C THR A 371 14.70 -0.52 7.51
N PHE A 372 13.58 -0.37 6.79
CA PHE A 372 12.58 0.65 7.05
C PHE A 372 11.71 0.30 8.26
N GLU A 373 11.61 1.21 9.23
CA GLU A 373 10.91 0.94 10.50
C GLU A 373 9.44 1.38 10.50
N PHE A 374 8.56 0.55 11.07
CA PHE A 374 7.18 0.91 11.41
C PHE A 374 6.95 0.67 12.90
N GLN A 375 6.64 1.70 13.70
CA GLN A 375 6.50 1.53 15.14
C GLN A 375 5.57 2.52 15.85
N ASN A 376 5.07 2.14 17.03
CA ASN A 376 4.19 2.97 17.87
C ASN A 376 2.95 3.43 17.09
N PHE A 377 2.12 2.47 16.68
CA PHE A 377 0.83 2.71 16.04
C PHE A 377 -0.31 2.35 17.00
N ASN A 378 -1.35 3.19 17.04
CA ASN A 378 -2.56 2.94 17.81
C ASN A 378 -3.76 2.89 16.84
N PHE A 379 -4.57 1.84 16.93
CA PHE A 379 -5.74 1.62 16.09
C PHE A 379 -6.95 1.37 16.99
N ASN A 380 -7.77 2.39 17.21
CA ASN A 380 -8.88 2.37 18.16
C ASN A 380 -10.22 2.43 17.41
N ASN A 381 -11.17 1.57 17.77
CA ASN A 381 -12.47 1.44 17.12
C ASN A 381 -12.34 1.29 15.59
N ILE A 382 -11.91 0.10 15.17
CA ILE A 382 -11.75 -0.26 13.75
C ILE A 382 -12.83 -1.29 13.39
N SER A 383 -13.73 -0.96 12.46
CA SER A 383 -14.93 -1.78 12.21
C SER A 383 -15.36 -1.88 10.75
N GLY A 384 -16.27 -2.80 10.46
CA GLY A 384 -16.93 -2.93 9.15
C GLY A 384 -16.62 -4.23 8.42
N THR A 385 -16.53 -4.19 7.08
CA THR A 385 -16.45 -5.38 6.23
C THR A 385 -15.25 -5.43 5.29
N VAL A 386 -14.65 -6.62 5.17
CA VAL A 386 -13.49 -6.92 4.31
C VAL A 386 -13.79 -8.08 3.36
N ARG A 387 -13.10 -8.17 2.22
CA ARG A 387 -13.33 -9.19 1.17
C ARG A 387 -12.61 -10.51 1.45
N THR A 388 -11.48 -10.45 2.16
CA THR A 388 -10.67 -11.63 2.48
C THR A 388 -10.94 -12.11 3.92
N PRO A 389 -10.53 -13.34 4.29
CA PRO A 389 -10.56 -13.77 5.69
C PRO A 389 -9.69 -12.91 6.61
N ILE A 390 -8.70 -12.20 6.05
CA ILE A 390 -7.74 -11.38 6.78
C ILE A 390 -8.29 -9.96 6.88
N GLY A 391 -8.56 -9.50 8.10
CA GLY A 391 -8.91 -8.10 8.40
C GLY A 391 -7.69 -7.24 8.68
N VAL A 392 -6.65 -7.80 9.31
CA VAL A 392 -5.40 -7.09 9.63
C VAL A 392 -4.19 -7.93 9.19
N ASN A 393 -3.24 -7.32 8.49
CA ASN A 393 -2.06 -8.00 7.94
C ASN A 393 -0.78 -7.20 8.23
N LEU A 394 0.01 -7.61 9.22
CA LEU A 394 1.22 -6.90 9.63
C LEU A 394 2.45 -7.61 9.07
N ASN A 395 2.77 -7.38 7.80
CA ASN A 395 3.91 -8.01 7.13
C ASN A 395 5.15 -7.10 7.17
N CYS A 396 6.02 -7.37 8.14
CA CYS A 396 7.19 -6.58 8.49
C CYS A 396 8.50 -7.28 8.13
N SER A 397 9.56 -6.50 7.90
CA SER A 397 10.87 -7.02 7.51
C SER A 397 11.58 -7.73 8.66
N GLN A 398 12.29 -8.82 8.38
CA GLN A 398 13.17 -9.42 9.36
C GLN A 398 14.30 -8.45 9.78
N ALA A 399 14.80 -7.61 8.87
CA ALA A 399 15.82 -6.61 9.17
C ALA A 399 15.28 -5.40 9.96
N ALA A 400 13.98 -5.09 9.83
CA ALA A 400 13.28 -4.08 10.62
C ALA A 400 11.89 -4.58 11.08
N PRO A 401 11.82 -5.40 12.15
CA PRO A 401 10.57 -5.87 12.72
C PRO A 401 9.70 -4.70 13.19
N CYS A 402 8.39 -4.73 12.91
CA CYS A 402 7.50 -3.68 13.42
C CYS A 402 7.35 -3.80 14.95
N ARG A 403 7.17 -2.68 15.65
CA ARG A 403 7.12 -2.66 17.13
C ARG A 403 6.00 -1.78 17.69
N GLU A 404 5.48 -2.13 18.85
CA GLU A 404 4.50 -1.31 19.59
C GLU A 404 3.24 -1.01 18.76
N LEU A 405 2.52 -2.06 18.35
CA LEU A 405 1.31 -1.94 17.54
C LEU A 405 0.09 -2.27 18.41
N LYS A 406 -0.68 -1.26 18.77
CA LYS A 406 -1.80 -1.36 19.72
C LYS A 406 -3.12 -1.26 18.97
N PHE A 407 -4.00 -2.22 19.24
CA PHE A 407 -5.37 -2.22 18.74
C PHE A 407 -6.33 -2.21 19.93
N SER A 408 -7.40 -1.43 19.83
CA SER A 408 -8.54 -1.49 20.75
C SER A 408 -9.83 -1.47 19.94
N GLU A 409 -10.80 -2.30 20.34
CA GLU A 409 -12.12 -2.36 19.69
C GLU A 409 -12.07 -2.67 18.18
N LEU A 410 -11.65 -3.90 17.82
CA LEU A 410 -11.67 -4.40 16.44
C LEU A 410 -12.95 -5.22 16.17
N ASN A 411 -13.76 -4.81 15.19
CA ASN A 411 -14.98 -5.52 14.78
C ASN A 411 -15.10 -5.62 13.25
N LEU A 412 -14.34 -6.54 12.67
CA LEU A 412 -14.27 -6.78 11.22
C LEU A 412 -14.97 -8.08 10.82
N ARG A 413 -15.74 -8.04 9.73
CA ARG A 413 -16.43 -9.21 9.17
C ARG A 413 -16.16 -9.40 7.69
N GLN A 414 -16.23 -10.63 7.22
CA GLN A 414 -16.10 -10.96 5.81
C GLN A 414 -17.39 -10.59 5.05
N SER A 415 -17.28 -9.74 4.03
CA SER A 415 -18.40 -9.18 3.26
C SER A 415 -19.31 -10.25 2.63
N LYS A 416 -18.75 -11.42 2.28
CA LYS A 416 -19.49 -12.54 1.67
C LYS A 416 -20.07 -13.56 2.65
N THR A 417 -19.42 -13.78 3.80
CA THR A 417 -19.75 -14.90 4.71
C THR A 417 -20.23 -14.43 6.08
N ASN A 418 -20.14 -13.13 6.37
CA ASN A 418 -20.40 -12.50 7.66
C ASN A 418 -19.60 -13.06 8.86
N LYS A 419 -18.64 -13.97 8.60
CA LYS A 419 -17.70 -14.50 9.60
C LYS A 419 -16.73 -13.41 10.05
N THR A 420 -16.33 -13.42 11.32
CA THR A 420 -15.29 -12.52 11.84
C THR A 420 -14.00 -12.66 11.04
N ALA A 421 -13.37 -11.53 10.69
CA ALA A 421 -12.08 -11.52 10.00
C ALA A 421 -10.92 -11.63 11.01
N ILE A 422 -9.82 -12.23 10.59
CA ILE A 422 -8.66 -12.53 11.45
C ILE A 422 -7.48 -11.57 11.23
N ALA A 423 -6.55 -11.53 12.17
CA ALA A 423 -5.29 -10.79 12.06
C ALA A 423 -4.10 -11.74 11.83
N VAL A 424 -3.17 -11.40 10.94
CA VAL A 424 -1.95 -12.20 10.67
C VAL A 424 -0.70 -11.33 10.75
N PHE A 425 0.40 -11.89 11.28
CA PHE A 425 1.61 -11.14 11.60
C PHE A 425 2.86 -11.84 11.04
N GLU A 426 3.81 -11.05 10.53
CA GLU A 426 5.12 -11.52 10.11
C GLU A 426 6.18 -10.51 10.59
N ASN A 427 7.12 -10.96 11.43
CA ASN A 427 8.10 -10.11 12.12
C ASN A 427 7.49 -8.87 12.84
N ALA A 428 6.31 -9.00 13.44
CA ALA A 428 5.76 -7.98 14.33
C ALA A 428 6.05 -8.32 15.80
N GLN A 429 6.43 -7.32 16.59
CA GLN A 429 6.80 -7.42 18.00
C GLN A 429 5.92 -6.49 18.83
N ASN A 430 5.57 -6.89 20.06
CA ASN A 430 4.73 -6.10 20.97
C ASN A 430 3.44 -5.61 20.30
N VAL A 431 2.67 -6.57 19.76
CA VAL A 431 1.33 -6.34 19.22
C VAL A 431 0.32 -6.57 20.35
N PHE A 432 -0.54 -5.58 20.61
CA PHE A 432 -1.50 -5.59 21.73
C PHE A 432 -2.94 -5.49 21.23
N GLY A 433 -3.86 -6.14 21.96
CA GLY A 433 -5.30 -6.10 21.68
C GLY A 433 -5.77 -6.93 20.47
N LEU A 434 -4.84 -7.59 19.77
CA LEU A 434 -5.14 -8.62 18.78
C LEU A 434 -4.68 -9.99 19.30
N SER A 435 -5.48 -11.02 19.06
CA SER A 435 -4.96 -12.38 18.95
C SER A 435 -4.44 -12.59 17.52
N GLU A 436 -3.27 -13.21 17.39
CA GLU A 436 -2.83 -13.71 16.09
C GLU A 436 -3.83 -14.78 15.64
N GLY A 437 -4.60 -14.46 14.62
CA GLY A 437 -5.48 -15.41 13.96
C GLY A 437 -4.63 -16.28 13.05
N THR A 438 -4.18 -17.41 13.60
CA THR A 438 -3.25 -18.29 12.91
C THR A 438 -3.86 -18.75 11.56
N LEU A 439 -3.34 -18.22 10.44
CA LEU A 439 -3.65 -18.71 9.08
C LEU A 439 -2.97 -20.06 8.88
N ILE A 440 -3.61 -21.08 9.42
CA ILE A 440 -3.22 -22.47 9.28
C ILE A 440 -4.43 -23.27 8.85
N ALA A 441 -4.18 -24.36 8.14
CA ALA A 441 -5.20 -25.32 7.74
C ALA A 441 -6.11 -25.73 8.92
N ALA A 442 -5.61 -25.72 10.16
CA ALA A 442 -6.38 -25.85 11.40
C ALA A 442 -7.64 -24.96 11.47
N ALA A 443 -7.52 -23.66 11.16
CA ALA A 443 -8.63 -22.72 11.22
C ALA A 443 -9.68 -22.99 10.13
N ALA A 444 -9.25 -23.40 8.93
CA ALA A 444 -10.15 -23.83 7.86
C ALA A 444 -10.84 -25.17 8.22
N VAL A 445 -10.09 -26.14 8.74
CA VAL A 445 -10.59 -27.44 9.19
C VAL A 445 -11.64 -27.27 10.29
N ASN A 446 -11.40 -26.40 11.28
CA ASN A 446 -12.37 -26.09 12.34
C ASN A 446 -13.58 -25.31 11.80
N ALA A 447 -13.39 -24.36 10.87
CA ALA A 447 -14.48 -23.56 10.29
C ALA A 447 -15.43 -24.35 9.36
N HIS A 448 -15.11 -25.62 9.08
CA HIS A 448 -15.88 -26.56 8.27
C HIS A 448 -16.15 -27.91 8.98
N ASP A 449 -15.80 -28.04 10.27
CA ASP A 449 -15.93 -29.26 11.09
C ASP A 449 -15.27 -30.54 10.48
N LEU A 450 -14.15 -30.35 9.77
CA LEU A 450 -13.46 -31.41 9.04
C LEU A 450 -12.33 -32.08 9.84
N SER A 451 -12.29 -31.87 11.16
CA SER A 451 -11.18 -32.31 12.05
C SER A 451 -10.91 -33.81 12.00
N ARG A 452 -11.94 -34.60 11.67
CA ARG A 452 -11.89 -36.07 11.54
C ARG A 452 -11.73 -36.58 10.10
N THR A 453 -11.80 -35.70 9.10
CA THR A 453 -11.84 -36.06 7.66
C THR A 453 -10.71 -35.45 6.84
N VAL A 454 -10.04 -34.41 7.34
CA VAL A 454 -8.85 -33.81 6.72
C VAL A 454 -7.57 -34.34 7.39
N PHE A 455 -6.65 -34.81 6.55
CA PHE A 455 -5.31 -35.22 6.94
C PHE A 455 -4.35 -34.05 6.84
N LEU A 456 -3.54 -33.80 7.88
CA LEU A 456 -2.38 -32.92 7.74
C LEU A 456 -1.15 -33.73 7.31
N LYS A 457 -0.57 -33.32 6.19
CA LYS A 457 0.56 -33.95 5.51
C LYS A 457 1.83 -33.17 5.85
N PHE A 458 2.83 -33.83 6.45
CA PHE A 458 4.10 -33.19 6.79
C PHE A 458 5.24 -33.81 5.98
N PHE A 459 5.97 -32.95 5.27
CA PHE A 459 7.21 -33.26 4.55
C PHE A 459 8.39 -33.22 5.51
N ALA A 460 9.34 -34.13 5.37
CA ALA A 460 10.46 -34.27 6.30
C ALA A 460 11.37 -33.02 6.34
N THR A 461 11.51 -32.33 5.20
CA THR A 461 12.37 -31.14 5.02
C THR A 461 11.62 -29.81 5.18
N LYS A 462 10.28 -29.78 5.06
CA LYS A 462 9.46 -28.55 5.08
C LYS A 462 8.54 -28.41 6.31
N ALA A 463 8.70 -29.25 7.33
CA ALA A 463 7.85 -29.21 8.51
C ALA A 463 8.11 -27.96 9.39
N ILE A 464 7.26 -26.94 9.24
CA ILE A 464 7.12 -25.74 10.09
C ILE A 464 8.46 -25.09 10.49
N ASN A 465 9.04 -24.30 9.59
CA ASN A 465 10.11 -23.35 9.96
C ASN A 465 9.51 -22.08 10.61
N SER A 466 8.98 -22.20 11.83
CA SER A 466 8.65 -21.05 12.67
C SER A 466 9.71 -20.88 13.76
N LYS A 467 10.38 -19.72 13.74
CA LYS A 467 11.41 -19.39 14.74
C LYS A 467 10.81 -19.45 16.14
N GLY A 468 11.33 -20.35 16.98
CA GLY A 468 10.88 -20.57 18.35
C GLY A 468 10.30 -21.96 18.62
N ILE A 469 9.93 -22.73 17.59
CA ILE A 469 9.52 -24.12 17.76
C ILE A 469 10.67 -25.05 17.35
N LYS A 470 11.32 -25.70 18.33
CA LYS A 470 12.29 -26.77 18.05
C LYS A 470 11.53 -28.00 17.57
N TYR A 471 11.39 -28.14 16.25
CA TYR A 471 10.66 -29.26 15.67
C TYR A 471 11.30 -30.60 16.06
N ASN A 472 10.52 -31.47 16.70
CA ASN A 472 10.94 -32.80 17.14
C ASN A 472 9.98 -33.89 16.65
N GLY A 473 9.57 -33.78 15.38
CA GLY A 473 8.64 -34.70 14.75
C GLY A 473 7.22 -34.56 15.30
N ALA A 474 6.55 -35.70 15.42
CA ALA A 474 5.21 -35.85 15.98
C ALA A 474 4.92 -35.05 17.26
N ASN A 475 5.88 -34.90 18.18
CA ASN A 475 5.64 -34.14 19.42
C ASN A 475 5.40 -32.64 19.15
N THR A 476 6.01 -32.06 18.12
CA THR A 476 5.71 -30.69 17.68
C THR A 476 4.33 -30.59 17.08
N CYS A 477 3.95 -31.56 16.24
CA CYS A 477 2.60 -31.64 15.69
C CYS A 477 1.53 -31.83 16.79
N TYR A 478 1.84 -32.57 17.86
CA TYR A 478 1.00 -32.68 19.05
C TYR A 478 0.84 -31.33 19.78
N GLN A 479 1.94 -30.64 20.09
CA GLN A 479 1.87 -29.33 20.77
C GLN A 479 1.08 -28.31 19.93
N TYR A 480 1.26 -28.34 18.62
CA TYR A 480 0.51 -27.54 17.66
C TYR A 480 -0.98 -27.91 17.61
N ALA A 481 -1.34 -29.19 17.56
CA ALA A 481 -2.72 -29.65 17.54
C ALA A 481 -3.45 -29.27 18.85
N ARG A 482 -2.77 -29.46 19.98
CA ARG A 482 -3.26 -29.08 21.32
C ARG A 482 -3.45 -27.56 21.46
N LYS A 483 -2.50 -26.75 20.96
CA LYS A 483 -2.60 -25.27 20.93
C LYS A 483 -3.79 -24.77 20.10
N ASN A 484 -4.20 -25.52 19.08
CA ASN A 484 -5.27 -25.13 18.14
C ASN A 484 -6.57 -25.93 18.32
N HIS A 485 -6.75 -26.60 19.46
CA HIS A 485 -7.96 -27.38 19.82
C HIS A 485 -8.32 -28.50 18.82
N LEU A 486 -7.35 -29.04 18.08
CA LEU A 486 -7.55 -30.10 17.08
C LEU A 486 -7.49 -31.50 17.73
N SER A 487 -8.47 -31.84 18.58
CA SER A 487 -8.38 -33.02 19.46
C SER A 487 -8.26 -34.38 18.73
N ASP A 488 -8.76 -34.46 17.50
CA ASP A 488 -8.93 -35.71 16.75
C ASP A 488 -8.14 -35.73 15.43
N LEU A 489 -7.16 -34.81 15.27
CA LEU A 489 -6.43 -34.60 14.03
C LEU A 489 -5.72 -35.87 13.53
N GLN A 490 -5.97 -36.24 12.28
CA GLN A 490 -5.24 -37.31 11.60
C GLN A 490 -4.02 -36.76 10.87
N ILE A 491 -2.84 -37.34 11.12
CA ILE A 491 -1.58 -36.92 10.53
C ILE A 491 -1.00 -38.05 9.67
N ILE A 492 -0.49 -37.67 8.49
CA ILE A 492 0.28 -38.54 7.61
C ILE A 492 1.72 -38.02 7.58
N PRO A 493 2.70 -38.72 8.20
CA PRO A 493 4.10 -38.52 7.82
C PRO A 493 4.25 -38.96 6.37
N GLN A 494 4.72 -38.06 5.51
CA GLN A 494 5.02 -38.39 4.13
C GLN A 494 6.53 -38.59 3.96
N ILE A 495 6.87 -39.61 3.17
CA ILE A 495 8.20 -39.83 2.60
C ILE A 495 8.08 -39.52 1.10
N ASN A 496 8.92 -38.64 0.58
CA ASN A 496 8.91 -38.19 -0.81
C ASN A 496 10.22 -38.53 -1.52
N ASP A 497 10.12 -38.86 -2.80
CA ASP A 497 11.22 -38.97 -3.78
C ASP A 497 12.29 -37.88 -3.58
N GLY A 498 11.91 -36.60 -3.75
CA GLY A 498 12.81 -35.45 -3.59
C GLY A 498 13.30 -35.15 -2.17
N GLU A 499 13.01 -36.00 -1.19
CA GLU A 499 13.57 -35.94 0.18
C GLU A 499 14.49 -37.13 0.51
N LEU A 500 14.56 -38.15 -0.37
CA LEU A 500 15.35 -39.36 -0.16
C LEU A 500 16.81 -39.18 -0.61
N HIS A 501 17.72 -39.44 0.31
CA HIS A 501 19.16 -39.47 0.06
C HIS A 501 19.66 -40.90 0.22
N PHE A 502 20.28 -41.46 -0.82
CA PHE A 502 20.75 -42.84 -0.84
C PHE A 502 22.25 -42.90 -0.53
N GLU A 503 22.65 -43.75 0.42
CA GLU A 503 24.04 -44.11 0.67
C GLU A 503 24.15 -45.63 0.73
N GLY A 504 24.76 -46.21 -0.32
CA GLY A 504 24.73 -47.65 -0.54
C GLY A 504 23.28 -48.17 -0.69
N GLU A 505 22.97 -49.23 0.04
CA GLU A 505 21.64 -49.87 0.03
C GLU A 505 20.63 -49.24 0.99
N ILE A 506 20.99 -48.14 1.67
CA ILE A 506 20.14 -47.50 2.69
C ILE A 506 19.66 -46.12 2.21
N ALA A 507 18.35 -45.88 2.31
CA ALA A 507 17.75 -44.59 2.07
C ALA A 507 17.51 -43.81 3.38
N TYR A 508 17.80 -42.52 3.31
CA TYR A 508 17.78 -41.60 4.43
C TYR A 508 16.99 -40.34 4.12
N LEU A 509 16.52 -39.68 5.16
CA LEU A 509 15.85 -38.38 5.13
C LEU A 509 16.72 -37.36 5.87
N ASN A 510 16.83 -36.16 5.28
CA ASN A 510 17.43 -35.01 5.96
C ASN A 510 16.35 -34.30 6.79
N VAL A 511 16.49 -34.37 8.11
CA VAL A 511 15.50 -33.96 9.11
C VAL A 511 16.19 -33.00 10.08
N PHE A 512 16.05 -31.68 9.87
CA PHE A 512 16.64 -30.62 10.71
C PHE A 512 18.16 -30.76 10.90
N ASN A 513 18.89 -30.85 9.79
CA ASN A 513 20.35 -31.09 9.73
C ASN A 513 20.80 -32.40 10.41
N THR A 514 19.86 -33.26 10.79
CA THR A 514 20.11 -34.62 11.26
C THR A 514 19.70 -35.60 10.16
N LYS A 515 20.54 -36.60 9.90
CA LYS A 515 20.28 -37.61 8.88
C LYS A 515 19.69 -38.84 9.56
N LEU A 516 18.47 -39.23 9.18
CA LEU A 516 17.75 -40.37 9.75
C LEU A 516 17.43 -41.39 8.66
N SER A 517 17.52 -42.68 8.94
CA SER A 517 16.90 -43.68 8.07
C SER A 517 15.38 -43.55 8.11
N VAL A 518 14.71 -44.03 7.08
CA VAL A 518 13.23 -44.05 7.02
C VAL A 518 12.61 -44.76 8.23
N ARG A 519 13.25 -45.83 8.73
CA ARG A 519 12.78 -46.57 9.90
C ARG A 519 12.90 -45.75 11.19
N GLU A 520 14.01 -45.04 11.40
CA GLU A 520 14.20 -44.18 12.57
C GLU A 520 13.20 -43.01 12.56
N TYR A 521 13.01 -42.37 11.40
CA TYR A 521 12.00 -41.32 11.22
C TYR A 521 10.61 -41.80 11.64
N LEU A 522 10.15 -42.93 11.09
CA LEU A 522 8.83 -43.50 11.44
C LEU A 522 8.73 -43.94 12.91
N GLN A 523 9.83 -44.43 13.50
CA GLN A 523 9.87 -44.80 14.91
C GLN A 523 9.71 -43.58 15.82
N CYS A 524 10.37 -42.45 15.52
CA CYS A 524 10.18 -41.19 16.25
C CYS A 524 8.71 -40.72 16.25
N TRP A 525 7.97 -40.94 15.15
CA TRP A 525 6.54 -40.66 15.11
C TRP A 525 5.72 -41.61 16.01
N ALA A 526 6.03 -42.90 16.02
CA ALA A 526 5.34 -43.88 16.87
C ALA A 526 5.57 -43.63 18.37
N ASP A 527 6.82 -43.35 18.76
CA ASP A 527 7.20 -43.15 20.17
C ASP A 527 6.56 -41.89 20.75
N ALA A 528 6.51 -40.81 19.97
CA ALA A 528 5.81 -39.58 20.36
C ALA A 528 4.28 -39.77 20.44
N GLN A 529 3.66 -40.55 19.55
CA GLN A 529 2.24 -40.88 19.67
C GLN A 529 1.97 -41.67 20.96
N LYS A 530 2.87 -42.58 21.33
CA LYS A 530 2.79 -43.35 22.58
C LYS A 530 2.99 -42.48 23.83
N ALA A 531 3.90 -41.51 23.77
CA ALA A 531 4.17 -40.59 24.88
C ALA A 531 2.98 -39.66 25.23
N HIS A 532 2.04 -39.45 24.29
CA HIS A 532 0.91 -38.54 24.44
C HIS A 532 -0.46 -39.26 24.37
N SER A 533 -0.54 -40.53 24.79
CA SER A 533 -1.77 -41.32 24.68
C SER A 533 -2.90 -40.86 25.62
N GLY A 534 -3.79 -39.99 25.13
CA GLY A 534 -5.04 -39.58 25.81
C GLY A 534 -5.50 -38.17 25.39
N ASN A 535 -6.82 -37.94 25.35
CA ASN A 535 -7.51 -36.66 25.09
C ASN A 535 -6.72 -35.59 24.30
N GLY A 536 -6.78 -35.66 22.96
CA GLY A 536 -6.15 -34.67 22.07
C GLY A 536 -4.91 -35.15 21.32
N ALA A 537 -4.65 -36.46 21.30
CA ALA A 537 -3.52 -37.04 20.60
C ALA A 537 -3.74 -37.03 19.08
N ALA A 538 -2.85 -36.37 18.33
CA ALA A 538 -2.80 -36.51 16.88
C ALA A 538 -2.57 -37.98 16.52
N LEU A 539 -3.51 -38.56 15.77
CA LEU A 539 -3.45 -39.96 15.39
C LEU A 539 -2.62 -40.11 14.12
N MET A 540 -1.77 -41.13 14.07
CA MET A 540 -1.10 -41.58 12.85
C MET A 540 -1.73 -42.89 12.34
N PRO A 541 -2.97 -42.88 11.82
CA PRO A 541 -3.62 -44.10 11.32
C PRO A 541 -2.99 -44.60 10.00
N ILE A 542 -2.33 -43.68 9.28
CA ILE A 542 -1.80 -43.85 7.93
C ILE A 542 -0.33 -43.40 7.89
N VAL A 543 0.48 -44.10 7.12
CA VAL A 543 1.81 -43.68 6.64
C VAL A 543 1.73 -43.62 5.12
N SER A 544 2.46 -42.71 4.47
CA SER A 544 2.52 -42.66 3.00
C SER A 544 3.95 -42.46 2.51
N ALA A 545 4.33 -43.24 1.50
CA ALA A 545 5.59 -43.11 0.79
C ALA A 545 5.30 -42.96 -0.70
N SER A 546 5.90 -41.94 -1.33
CA SER A 546 5.96 -41.77 -2.77
C SER A 546 7.42 -41.99 -3.18
N VAL A 547 7.67 -43.07 -3.92
CA VAL A 547 9.02 -43.48 -4.35
C VAL A 547 9.07 -43.65 -5.88
N PRO A 548 10.20 -43.34 -6.53
CA PRO A 548 10.36 -43.56 -7.96
C PRO A 548 10.34 -45.06 -8.29
N ALA A 549 9.51 -45.47 -9.24
CA ALA A 549 9.29 -46.87 -9.61
C ALA A 549 10.49 -47.55 -10.27
N ASN A 550 11.48 -46.78 -10.70
CA ASN A 550 12.69 -47.21 -11.41
C ASN A 550 13.97 -47.15 -10.55
N ASN A 551 13.85 -47.11 -9.22
CA ASN A 551 14.98 -47.13 -8.28
C ASN A 551 14.80 -48.28 -7.27
N GLU A 552 15.71 -49.25 -7.30
CA GLU A 552 15.64 -50.45 -6.46
C GLU A 552 15.76 -50.15 -4.96
N VAL A 553 16.63 -49.20 -4.56
CA VAL A 553 16.77 -48.79 -3.16
C VAL A 553 15.50 -48.07 -2.68
N ALA A 554 14.87 -47.28 -3.54
CA ALA A 554 13.60 -46.62 -3.23
C ALA A 554 12.43 -47.62 -3.15
N PHE A 555 12.39 -48.63 -4.03
CA PHE A 555 11.45 -49.75 -3.96
C PHE A 555 11.60 -50.56 -2.67
N ASN A 556 12.83 -50.93 -2.30
CA ASN A 556 13.15 -51.57 -1.03
C ASN A 556 12.74 -50.70 0.17
N THR A 557 12.94 -49.38 0.09
CA THR A 557 12.51 -48.42 1.11
C THR A 557 10.99 -48.40 1.30
N ALA A 558 10.21 -48.47 0.21
CA ALA A 558 8.75 -48.59 0.29
C ALA A 558 8.32 -49.94 0.88
N ARG A 559 8.97 -51.04 0.50
CA ARG A 559 8.75 -52.38 1.10
C ARG A 559 9.04 -52.39 2.60
N ASP A 560 10.11 -51.74 3.05
CA ASP A 560 10.51 -51.72 4.45
C ASP A 560 9.61 -50.77 5.28
N THR A 561 9.12 -49.69 4.66
CA THR A 561 8.05 -48.84 5.19
C THR A 561 6.74 -49.64 5.39
N LEU A 562 6.35 -50.45 4.40
CA LEU A 562 5.20 -51.37 4.49
C LEU A 562 5.36 -52.36 5.66
N ALA A 563 6.53 -52.98 5.78
CA ALA A 563 6.83 -53.94 6.85
C ALA A 563 6.77 -53.29 8.24
N TRP A 564 7.37 -52.10 8.40
CA TRP A 564 7.31 -51.34 9.65
C TRP A 564 5.87 -50.96 10.00
N ALA A 565 5.11 -50.38 9.08
CA ALA A 565 3.74 -49.92 9.33
C ALA A 565 2.79 -51.07 9.72
N LYS A 566 2.95 -52.25 9.09
CA LYS A 566 2.23 -53.47 9.47
C LYS A 566 2.59 -53.92 10.89
N SER A 567 3.88 -53.93 11.25
CA SER A 567 4.34 -54.26 12.61
C SER A 567 3.86 -53.27 13.67
N ALA A 568 3.65 -52.00 13.29
CA ALA A 568 3.17 -50.92 14.15
C ALA A 568 1.63 -50.75 14.16
N GLY A 569 0.88 -51.72 13.62
CA GLY A 569 -0.59 -51.77 13.70
C GLY A 569 -1.35 -50.69 12.94
N ARG A 570 -0.77 -50.14 11.86
CA ARG A 570 -1.36 -49.04 11.07
C ARG A 570 -2.45 -49.59 10.13
N LYS A 571 -3.61 -48.91 10.06
CA LYS A 571 -4.86 -49.47 9.49
C LYS A 571 -5.03 -49.26 7.98
N THR A 572 -4.43 -48.21 7.42
CA THR A 572 -4.54 -47.89 6.00
C THR A 572 -3.21 -47.34 5.50
N MET A 573 -2.85 -47.61 4.25
CA MET A 573 -1.67 -47.03 3.59
C MET A 573 -2.02 -46.72 2.14
N SER A 574 -1.56 -45.56 1.67
CA SER A 574 -1.67 -45.17 0.27
C SER A 574 -0.28 -44.94 -0.30
N ILE A 575 0.15 -45.85 -1.18
CA ILE A 575 1.24 -45.60 -2.13
C ILE A 575 0.59 -44.84 -3.28
N LEU A 576 0.75 -43.51 -3.26
CA LEU A 576 0.23 -42.64 -4.31
C LEU A 576 1.35 -42.35 -5.29
N PRO A 577 1.10 -42.39 -6.62
CA PRO A 577 1.92 -41.65 -7.57
C PRO A 577 2.01 -40.19 -7.12
N ASN A 578 3.13 -39.52 -7.37
CA ASN A 578 3.34 -38.15 -6.88
C ASN A 578 2.18 -37.22 -7.32
N PRO A 579 1.40 -36.64 -6.39
CA PRO A 579 0.27 -35.77 -6.75
C PRO A 579 0.69 -34.42 -7.37
N ASP A 580 1.98 -34.10 -7.46
CA ASP A 580 2.48 -32.96 -8.25
C ASP A 580 2.16 -33.08 -9.76
N ALA A 581 1.71 -34.24 -10.23
CA ALA A 581 1.27 -34.46 -11.61
C ALA A 581 -0.09 -33.80 -11.93
N GLY A 582 -0.94 -33.56 -10.92
CA GLY A 582 -2.28 -33.01 -11.08
C GLY A 582 -2.31 -31.49 -11.31
N ARG A 583 -2.43 -31.02 -12.56
CA ARG A 583 -2.67 -29.60 -12.88
C ARG A 583 -4.02 -29.36 -13.54
N ILE A 584 -4.68 -28.25 -13.19
CA ILE A 584 -5.89 -27.81 -13.88
C ILE A 584 -5.51 -27.13 -15.19
N ILE A 585 -5.90 -27.71 -16.31
CA ILE A 585 -5.81 -27.12 -17.65
C ILE A 585 -7.25 -26.94 -18.13
N ASN A 586 -7.64 -25.73 -18.54
CA ASN A 586 -8.97 -25.44 -19.09
C ASN A 586 -10.11 -26.05 -18.26
N THR A 587 -10.11 -25.76 -16.95
CA THR A 587 -11.04 -26.26 -15.91
C THR A 587 -11.10 -27.79 -15.71
N GLN A 588 -10.30 -28.58 -16.42
CA GLN A 588 -10.17 -30.03 -16.20
C GLN A 588 -8.91 -30.38 -15.40
N CYS A 589 -9.06 -31.25 -14.41
CA CYS A 589 -7.94 -31.82 -13.67
C CYS A 589 -7.21 -32.82 -14.57
N THR A 590 -5.94 -32.53 -14.89
CA THR A 590 -5.09 -33.35 -15.75
C THR A 590 -3.98 -33.94 -14.89
N LEU A 591 -3.85 -35.27 -14.89
CA LEU A 591 -2.73 -36.02 -14.27
C LEU A 591 -1.50 -36.07 -15.19
#